data_AF-A0A4Q7XXF9-F1
#
_entry.id   AF-A0A4Q7XXF9-F1
#
_cell.length_a   1.000
_cell.length_b   1.000
_cell.length_c   1.000
_cell.angle_alpha   90.00
_cell.angle_beta   90.00
_cell.angle_gamma   90.00
#
_symmetry.space_group_name_H-M   'P 1'
#
loop_
_entity.id
_entity.type
_entity.pdbx_description
1 polymer ?
#
loop_
_entity_poly.entity_id
_entity_poly.type
_entity_poly.pdbx_seq_one_letter_code
_entity_poly.pdbx_strand_id
1 'polypeptide(L)'
;MIWPRRSKVSNEPKEIEPRPLSEREAGWISDILQVNDEWRNADISRTQVVAEGPCDEGVCIRLQAPESENPKAKSRRESVGELWIQTDDGCSINVQLSQFEGRLQELYLLFVDPKLRTRKLPETWNEVSREATDI
;
A
#
# COMPACT_ATOMS: atom_id res chain seq x y z
N MET A 1 -32.14 -29.58 6.63
CA MET A 1 -30.68 -29.60 6.43
C MET A 1 -30.28 -28.18 6.00
N ILE A 2 -29.78 -27.36 6.94
CA ILE A 2 -29.50 -25.94 6.70
C ILE A 2 -28.00 -25.83 6.40
N TRP A 3 -27.65 -25.45 5.18
CA TRP A 3 -26.27 -25.11 4.83
C TRP A 3 -25.92 -23.76 5.48
N PRO A 4 -24.76 -23.60 6.16
CA PRO A 4 -24.33 -22.28 6.58
C PRO A 4 -24.02 -21.46 5.32
N ARG A 5 -24.67 -20.31 5.18
CA ARG A 5 -24.32 -19.30 4.18
C ARG A 5 -22.85 -18.96 4.41
N ARG A 6 -21.96 -19.33 3.49
CA ARG A 6 -20.62 -18.76 3.43
C ARG A 6 -20.81 -17.24 3.33
N SER A 7 -20.45 -16.52 4.39
CA SER A 7 -20.27 -15.07 4.30
C SER A 7 -19.29 -14.83 3.16
N LYS A 8 -19.74 -14.19 2.09
CA LYS A 8 -18.84 -13.66 1.06
C LYS A 8 -18.02 -12.59 1.78
N VAL A 9 -16.82 -12.94 2.23
CA VAL A 9 -15.84 -11.95 2.63
C VAL A 9 -15.62 -11.12 1.37
N SER A 10 -16.02 -9.84 1.42
CA SER A 10 -15.75 -8.94 0.30
C SER A 10 -14.23 -8.82 0.18
N ASN A 11 -13.70 -8.98 -1.03
CA ASN A 11 -12.28 -8.76 -1.33
C ASN A 11 -12.00 -7.26 -1.60
N GLU A 12 -12.88 -6.40 -1.08
CA GLU A 12 -12.76 -4.94 -1.21
C GLU A 12 -12.32 -4.35 0.13
N PRO A 13 -11.43 -3.34 0.11
CA PRO A 13 -11.02 -2.63 1.31
C PRO A 13 -12.25 -2.00 1.97
N LYS A 14 -12.33 -2.17 3.30
CA LYS A 14 -13.44 -1.65 4.09
C LYS A 14 -13.18 -0.19 4.43
N GLU A 15 -14.16 0.67 4.21
CA GLU A 15 -14.10 2.06 4.67
C GLU A 15 -13.99 2.13 6.20
N ILE A 16 -13.14 3.03 6.68
CA ILE A 16 -12.87 3.27 8.10
C ILE A 16 -13.01 4.76 8.41
N GLU A 17 -13.04 5.11 9.70
CA GLU A 17 -12.84 6.50 10.08
C GLU A 17 -11.44 6.96 9.65
N PRO A 18 -11.30 8.13 8.98
CA PRO A 18 -10.00 8.61 8.54
C PRO A 18 -9.00 8.67 9.69
N ARG A 19 -7.84 8.03 9.49
CA ARG A 19 -6.74 8.01 10.47
C ARG A 19 -5.45 8.49 9.81
N PRO A 20 -4.50 9.05 10.58
CA PRO A 20 -3.17 9.31 10.06
C PRO A 20 -2.50 8.00 9.61
N LEU A 21 -1.51 8.14 8.74
CA LEU A 21 -0.55 7.08 8.45
C LEU A 21 0.14 6.67 9.76
N SER A 22 0.27 5.37 9.98
CA SER A 22 1.19 4.84 10.98
C SER A 22 2.63 5.17 10.59
N GLU A 23 3.55 5.13 11.56
CA GLU A 23 4.98 5.35 11.31
C GLU A 23 5.54 4.41 10.23
N ARG A 24 5.03 3.17 10.20
CA ARG A 24 5.44 2.16 9.22
C ARG A 24 4.94 2.50 7.81
N GLU A 25 3.66 2.84 7.66
CA GLU A 25 3.08 3.24 6.38
C GLU A 25 3.73 4.52 5.84
N ALA A 26 3.95 5.52 6.70
CA ALA A 26 4.63 6.76 6.35
C ALA A 26 6.09 6.50 5.93
N GLY A 27 6.78 5.60 6.62
CA GLY A 27 8.14 5.19 6.26
C GLY A 27 8.21 4.56 4.88
N TRP A 28 7.31 3.62 4.57
CA TRP A 28 7.27 2.98 3.25
C TRP A 28 6.97 3.97 2.12
N ILE A 29 5.98 4.84 2.33
CA ILE A 29 5.65 5.88 1.36
C ILE A 29 6.86 6.80 1.17
N SER A 30 7.51 7.25 2.24
CA SER A 30 8.69 8.12 2.14
C SER A 30 9.83 7.46 1.36
N ASP A 31 10.13 6.20 1.62
CA ASP A 31 11.17 5.45 0.89
C ASP A 31 10.87 5.40 -0.62
N ILE A 32 9.61 5.15 -1.01
CA ILE A 32 9.17 5.17 -2.42
C ILE A 32 9.30 6.56 -3.03
N LEU A 33 8.81 7.60 -2.35
CA LEU A 33 8.85 8.97 -2.87
C LEU A 33 10.29 9.48 -3.04
N GLN A 34 11.21 9.10 -2.15
CA GLN A 34 12.61 9.55 -2.18
C GLN A 34 13.37 9.10 -3.44
N VAL A 35 13.01 7.97 -4.03
CA VAL A 35 13.63 7.46 -5.26
C VAL A 35 12.94 7.96 -6.53
N ASN A 36 11.71 8.47 -6.43
CA ASN A 36 10.98 9.05 -7.55
C ASN A 36 11.20 10.57 -7.65
N ASP A 37 11.91 11.02 -8.69
CA ASP A 37 12.26 12.45 -8.86
C ASP A 37 11.05 13.40 -8.97
N GLU A 38 9.94 12.94 -9.54
CA GLU A 38 8.71 13.73 -9.66
C GLU A 38 8.06 13.96 -8.29
N TRP A 39 8.22 13.00 -7.36
CA TRP A 39 7.54 12.95 -6.08
C TRP A 39 8.42 13.18 -4.84
N ARG A 40 9.75 13.25 -5.00
CA ARG A 40 10.75 13.36 -3.92
C ARG A 40 10.47 14.46 -2.88
N ASN A 41 9.80 15.54 -3.30
CA ASN A 41 9.49 16.69 -2.46
C ASN A 41 7.99 16.82 -2.10
N ALA A 42 7.19 15.78 -2.35
CA ALA A 42 5.76 15.80 -2.02
C ALA A 42 5.54 15.83 -0.50
N ASP A 43 4.57 16.63 -0.06
CA ASP A 43 4.18 16.70 1.36
C ASP A 43 2.99 15.77 1.61
N ILE A 44 3.25 14.69 2.36
CA ILE A 44 2.26 13.68 2.74
C ILE A 44 1.73 13.86 4.18
N SER A 45 2.08 14.96 4.86
CA SER A 45 1.72 15.17 6.28
C SER A 45 0.21 15.20 6.54
N ARG A 46 -0.59 15.48 5.49
CA ARG A 46 -2.05 15.52 5.53
C ARG A 46 -2.71 14.30 4.86
N THR A 47 -1.91 13.33 4.40
CA THR A 47 -2.41 12.08 3.84
C THR A 47 -2.94 11.18 4.96
N GLN A 48 -4.13 10.61 4.76
CA GLN A 48 -4.85 9.80 5.72
C GLN A 48 -5.24 8.46 5.10
N VAL A 49 -5.36 7.43 5.92
CA VAL A 49 -5.98 6.16 5.54
C VAL A 49 -7.48 6.27 5.72
N VAL A 50 -8.24 5.94 4.67
CA VAL A 50 -9.72 6.02 4.65
C VAL A 50 -10.39 4.68 4.37
N ALA A 51 -9.64 3.68 3.89
CA ALA A 51 -10.10 2.31 3.81
C ALA A 51 -8.91 1.35 3.90
N GLU A 52 -9.14 0.17 4.44
CA GLU A 52 -8.14 -0.91 4.47
C GLU A 52 -8.83 -2.27 4.42
N GLY A 53 -8.17 -3.25 3.81
CA GLY A 53 -8.68 -4.61 3.80
C GLY A 53 -7.97 -5.54 2.82
N PRO A 54 -8.38 -6.81 2.79
CA PRO A 54 -7.81 -7.79 1.87
C PRO A 54 -8.10 -7.40 0.42
N CYS A 55 -7.14 -7.65 -0.46
CA CYS A 55 -7.32 -7.72 -1.91
C CYS A 55 -6.93 -9.13 -2.39
N ASP A 56 -6.99 -9.38 -3.71
CA ASP A 56 -6.76 -10.70 -4.29
C ASP A 56 -5.44 -11.36 -3.85
N GLU A 57 -4.36 -10.57 -3.72
CA GLU A 57 -3.00 -11.05 -3.43
C GLU A 57 -2.36 -10.44 -2.17
N GLY A 58 -3.15 -9.75 -1.33
CA GLY A 58 -2.60 -9.07 -0.16
C GLY A 58 -3.54 -8.12 0.54
N VAL A 59 -3.06 -6.91 0.84
CA VAL A 59 -3.82 -5.85 1.52
C VAL A 59 -3.79 -4.59 0.66
N CYS A 60 -4.94 -3.92 0.57
CA CYS A 60 -5.07 -2.61 -0.05
C CYS A 60 -5.40 -1.58 1.02
N ILE A 61 -4.64 -0.49 1.04
CA ILE A 61 -4.86 0.68 1.90
C ILE A 61 -5.20 1.86 0.99
N ARG A 62 -6.39 2.44 1.14
CA ARG A 62 -6.79 3.64 0.41
C ARG A 62 -6.39 4.88 1.18
N LEU A 63 -5.75 5.79 0.44
CA LEU A 63 -5.21 7.05 0.91
C LEU A 63 -6.09 8.21 0.43
N GLN A 64 -6.18 9.23 1.26
CA GLN A 64 -6.83 10.49 0.90
C GLN A 64 -6.10 11.65 1.56
N ALA A 65 -5.93 12.74 0.81
CA ALA A 65 -5.53 14.03 1.34
C ALA A 65 -6.56 15.10 0.94
N PRO A 66 -6.70 16.18 1.71
CA PRO A 66 -7.59 17.29 1.36
C PRO A 66 -7.11 18.03 0.09
N GLU A 67 -5.80 18.17 -0.08
CA GLU A 67 -5.15 18.80 -1.22
C GLU A 67 -4.25 17.80 -1.95
N SER A 68 -3.84 18.13 -3.17
CA SER A 68 -2.88 17.33 -3.93
C SER A 68 -1.50 17.44 -3.29
N GLU A 69 -0.91 16.29 -2.94
CA GLU A 69 0.45 16.20 -2.39
C GLU A 69 1.50 16.60 -3.43
N ASN A 70 1.21 16.41 -4.72
CA ASN A 70 2.03 16.85 -5.83
C ASN A 70 1.20 17.46 -6.98
N PRO A 71 0.86 18.76 -6.92
CA PRO A 71 0.03 19.40 -7.94
C PRO A 71 0.64 19.45 -9.35
N LYS A 72 1.95 19.17 -9.47
CA LYS A 72 2.66 19.15 -10.75
C LYS A 72 2.67 17.78 -11.40
N ALA A 73 2.27 16.74 -10.66
CA ALA A 73 2.29 15.40 -11.19
C ALA A 73 1.27 15.21 -12.31
N LYS A 74 1.53 14.24 -13.19
CA LYS A 74 0.63 13.93 -14.31
C LYS A 74 -0.76 13.53 -13.81
N SER A 75 -1.80 13.99 -14.51
CA SER A 75 -3.21 13.66 -14.22
C SER A 75 -3.64 12.26 -14.68
N ARG A 76 -2.73 11.29 -14.68
CA ARG A 76 -3.01 9.89 -15.07
C ARG A 76 -3.01 9.02 -13.84
N ARG A 77 -3.80 7.94 -13.86
CA ARG A 77 -3.69 6.91 -12.84
C ARG A 77 -2.47 6.05 -13.17
N GLU A 78 -1.46 6.09 -12.33
CA GLU A 78 -0.20 5.37 -12.53
C GLU A 78 0.46 4.98 -11.20
N SER A 79 1.44 4.10 -11.28
CA SER A 79 2.29 3.76 -10.14
C SER A 79 3.31 4.86 -9.90
N VAL A 80 3.50 5.23 -8.64
CA VAL A 80 4.56 6.13 -8.18
C VAL A 80 5.87 5.37 -7.98
N GLY A 81 5.79 4.11 -7.56
CA GLY A 81 6.95 3.28 -7.32
C GLY A 81 6.64 2.11 -6.42
N GLU A 82 7.67 1.33 -6.13
CA GLU A 82 7.56 0.13 -5.30
C GLU A 82 8.61 0.09 -4.21
N LEU A 83 8.34 -0.69 -3.18
CA LEU A 83 9.26 -1.02 -2.11
C LEU A 83 9.24 -2.53 -1.86
N TRP A 84 10.40 -3.16 -2.02
CA TRP A 84 10.59 -4.58 -1.78
C TRP A 84 11.11 -4.80 -0.36
N ILE A 85 10.32 -5.47 0.47
CA ILE A 85 10.63 -5.78 1.86
C ILE A 85 10.99 -7.26 1.98
N GLN A 86 12.12 -7.56 2.61
CA GLN A 86 12.49 -8.92 3.03
C GLN A 86 12.11 -9.12 4.49
N THR A 87 11.44 -10.23 4.80
CA THR A 87 11.03 -10.60 6.15
C THR A 87 12.01 -11.59 6.79
N ASP A 88 11.98 -11.70 8.11
CA ASP A 88 12.82 -12.62 8.88
C ASP A 88 12.53 -14.10 8.62
N ASP A 89 11.30 -14.42 8.20
CA ASP A 89 10.91 -15.76 7.73
C ASP A 89 11.29 -16.05 6.27
N GLY A 90 12.05 -15.17 5.63
CA GLY A 90 12.59 -15.36 4.28
C GLY A 90 11.57 -15.15 3.16
N CYS A 91 10.48 -14.45 3.44
CA CYS A 91 9.47 -14.07 2.46
C CYS A 91 9.73 -12.65 1.93
N SER A 92 9.05 -12.29 0.84
CA SER A 92 9.11 -10.94 0.29
C SER A 92 7.72 -10.31 0.30
N ILE A 93 7.67 -9.02 0.61
CA ILE A 93 6.46 -8.19 0.48
C ILE A 93 6.80 -7.08 -0.51
N ASN A 94 5.98 -6.94 -1.56
CA ASN A 94 6.07 -5.83 -2.48
C ASN A 94 5.01 -4.79 -2.09
N VAL A 95 5.47 -3.59 -1.80
CA VAL A 95 4.61 -2.46 -1.47
C VAL A 95 4.55 -1.54 -2.68
N GLN A 96 3.37 -1.34 -3.26
CA GLN A 96 3.18 -0.49 -4.44
C GLN A 96 2.36 0.74 -4.07
N LEU A 97 2.80 1.91 -4.52
CA LEU A 97 2.11 3.18 -4.30
C LEU A 97 1.56 3.71 -5.61
N SER A 98 0.28 4.07 -5.65
CA SER A 98 -0.37 4.64 -6.83
C SER A 98 -0.80 6.10 -6.62
N GLN A 99 -0.92 6.83 -7.74
CA GLN A 99 -1.40 8.21 -7.75
C GLN A 99 -2.52 8.42 -8.77
N PHE A 100 -3.30 9.48 -8.56
CA PHE A 100 -4.19 10.06 -9.56
C PHE A 100 -4.34 11.56 -9.31
N GLU A 101 -4.20 12.37 -10.37
CA GLU A 101 -4.31 13.84 -10.29
C GLU A 101 -3.41 14.47 -9.21
N GLY A 102 -2.19 13.95 -9.09
CA GLY A 102 -1.21 14.44 -8.13
C GLY A 102 -1.58 14.14 -6.68
N ARG A 103 -2.48 13.18 -6.46
CA ARG A 103 -2.83 12.67 -5.14
C ARG A 103 -2.39 11.23 -5.00
N LEU A 104 -1.86 10.87 -3.84
CA LEU A 104 -1.67 9.46 -3.50
C LEU A 104 -3.05 8.81 -3.33
N GLN A 105 -3.20 7.59 -3.82
CA GLN A 105 -4.49 6.90 -3.86
C GLN A 105 -4.47 5.59 -3.10
N GLU A 106 -3.55 4.70 -3.42
CA GLU A 106 -3.56 3.34 -2.88
C GLU A 106 -2.14 2.89 -2.55
N LEU A 107 -2.01 2.23 -1.42
CA LEU A 107 -0.82 1.50 -1.01
C LEU A 107 -1.18 0.02 -0.96
N TYR A 108 -0.62 -0.76 -1.89
CA TYR A 108 -0.84 -2.18 -2.00
C TYR A 108 0.30 -2.93 -1.34
N LEU A 109 -0.01 -3.87 -0.45
CA LEU A 109 0.95 -4.77 0.18
C LEU A 109 0.71 -6.17 -0.39
N LEU A 110 1.57 -6.61 -1.31
CA LEU A 110 1.47 -7.88 -2.00
C LEU A 110 2.45 -8.88 -1.38
N PHE A 111 1.94 -10.03 -0.94
CA PHE A 111 2.80 -11.09 -0.41
C PHE A 111 3.38 -11.91 -1.55
N VAL A 112 4.69 -11.84 -1.73
CA VAL A 112 5.41 -12.49 -2.84
C VAL A 112 6.22 -13.66 -2.28
N ASP A 113 5.64 -14.85 -2.34
CA ASP A 113 6.38 -16.10 -2.13
C ASP A 113 6.11 -17.07 -3.30
N PRO A 114 7.11 -17.33 -4.17
CA PRO A 114 6.94 -18.25 -5.29
C PRO A 114 6.68 -19.70 -4.86
N LYS A 115 7.07 -20.08 -3.64
CA LYS A 115 6.86 -21.41 -3.04
C LYS A 115 5.51 -21.48 -2.30
N LEU A 116 5.00 -20.36 -1.80
CA LEU A 116 3.75 -20.28 -1.03
C LEU A 116 2.74 -19.30 -1.63
N ARG A 117 2.40 -19.50 -2.91
CA ARG A 117 1.47 -18.62 -3.68
C ARG A 117 0.08 -18.42 -3.08
N THR A 118 -0.33 -19.26 -2.11
CA THR A 118 -1.64 -19.16 -1.44
C THR A 118 -1.55 -18.56 -0.04
N ARG A 119 -0.35 -18.24 0.44
CA ARG A 119 -0.14 -17.66 1.75
C ARG A 119 -0.58 -16.20 1.70
N LYS A 120 -1.44 -15.83 2.64
CA LYS A 120 -1.87 -14.45 2.84
C LYS A 120 -0.75 -13.68 3.53
N LEU A 121 -0.75 -12.35 3.36
CA LEU A 121 0.06 -11.45 4.15
C LEU A 121 -0.13 -11.78 5.64
N PRO A 122 0.96 -12.01 6.40
CA PRO A 122 0.84 -12.30 7.83
C PRO A 122 0.33 -11.06 8.59
N GLU A 123 -0.42 -11.27 9.67
CA GLU A 123 -0.91 -10.16 10.51
C GLU A 123 0.23 -9.35 11.13
N THR A 124 1.36 -10.01 11.39
CA THR A 124 2.59 -9.39 11.89
C THR A 124 3.80 -10.00 11.21
N TRP A 125 4.82 -9.18 10.97
CA TRP A 125 6.12 -9.60 10.46
C TRP A 125 7.19 -8.60 10.90
N ASN A 126 8.44 -9.07 10.87
CA ASN A 126 9.61 -8.22 11.06
C ASN A 126 10.29 -7.95 9.72
N GLU A 127 10.62 -6.68 9.48
CA GLU A 127 11.35 -6.25 8.29
C GLU A 127 12.85 -6.41 8.56
N VAL A 128 13.54 -7.17 7.71
CA VAL A 128 15.00 -7.35 7.75
C VAL A 128 15.70 -6.31 6.89
N SER A 129 15.15 -6.07 5.70
CA SER A 129 15.63 -5.05 4.76
C SER A 129 14.50 -4.56 3.89
N ARG A 130 14.67 -3.37 3.32
CA ARG A 130 13.78 -2.84 2.30
C ARG A 130 14.53 -2.03 1.25
N GLU A 131 14.05 -2.07 0.02
CA GLU A 131 14.66 -1.41 -1.14
C GLU A 131 13.56 -0.81 -2.03
N ALA A 132 13.66 0.50 -2.30
CA ALA A 132 12.70 1.21 -3.12
C ALA A 132 13.17 1.31 -4.58
N THR A 133 12.24 1.21 -5.52
CA THR A 133 12.49 1.30 -6.95
C THR A 133 11.48 2.23 -7.61
N ASP A 134 11.94 3.06 -8.54
CA ASP A 134 11.07 3.79 -9.47
C ASP A 134 10.56 2.86 -10.57
N ILE A 135 9.46 3.25 -11.25
CA ILE A 135 8.84 2.52 -12.36
C ILE A 135 8.78 3.40 -13.61
#